data_AF-A0A078L1M0-F1
#
_entry.id   AF-A0A078L1M0-F1
#
_cell.length_a   1.000
_cell.length_b   1.000
_cell.length_c   1.000
_cell.angle_alpha   90.00
_cell.angle_beta   90.00
_cell.angle_gamma   90.00
#
_symmetry.space_group_name_H-M   'P 1'
#
loop_
_entity.id
_entity.type
_entity.pdbx_description
1 polymer ?
#
loop_
_entity_poly.entity_id
_entity_poly.type
_entity_poly.pdbx_seq_one_letter_code
_entity_poly.pdbx_strand_id
1 'polypeptide(L)'
;MFINTWYFPSIIALCLYGAWGYWGARASSFINPLSITFYSSLGVLISGILALVMLDFRPEISTKGSIYGLLNGLANGIACIFFILALRKGPAMPVVLITSMYPLITLLLCMVFLKQGVTVKQILGMLFAVMALILFSMES
;
A
#
# COMPACT_ATOMS: atom_id res chain seq x y z
N MET A 1 10.92 27.33 -5.45
CA MET A 1 10.86 25.86 -5.60
C MET A 1 9.40 25.50 -5.83
N PHE A 2 8.98 25.35 -7.09
CA PHE A 2 7.59 25.02 -7.41
C PHE A 2 7.32 23.61 -6.89
N ILE A 3 6.58 23.49 -5.80
CA ILE A 3 6.03 22.21 -5.35
C ILE A 3 5.05 21.79 -6.45
N ASN A 4 5.48 20.86 -7.29
CA ASN A 4 4.64 20.29 -8.34
C ASN A 4 3.33 19.77 -7.70
N THR A 5 2.22 19.89 -8.44
CA THR A 5 0.86 19.56 -8.00
C THR A 5 0.70 18.11 -7.49
N TRP A 6 1.60 17.20 -7.87
CA TRP A 6 1.65 15.79 -7.43
C TRP A 6 2.18 15.55 -6.00
N TYR A 7 2.89 16.52 -5.40
CA TYR A 7 3.60 16.31 -4.13
C TYR A 7 2.63 16.41 -2.94
N PHE A 8 1.70 17.35 -3.03
CA PHE A 8 0.66 17.56 -2.02
C PHE A 8 -0.26 16.34 -1.82
N PRO A 9 -0.86 15.72 -2.86
CA PRO A 9 -1.65 14.50 -2.68
C PRO A 9 -0.83 13.33 -2.16
N SER A 10 0.47 13.26 -2.48
CA SER A 10 1.37 12.22 -1.96
C SER A 10 1.58 12.32 -0.45
N ILE A 11 1.70 13.53 0.10
CA ILE A 11 1.80 13.75 1.55
C ILE A 11 0.50 13.36 2.25
N ILE A 12 -0.64 13.77 1.70
CA ILE A 12 -1.95 13.40 2.26
C ILE A 12 -2.11 11.88 2.26
N ALA A 13 -1.75 11.22 1.16
CA ALA A 13 -1.78 9.77 1.07
C ALA A 13 -0.87 9.12 2.12
N LEU A 14 0.36 9.62 2.32
CA LEU A 14 1.27 9.14 3.35
C LEU A 14 0.64 9.19 4.76
N CYS A 15 0.02 10.32 5.12
CA CYS A 15 -0.66 10.46 6.39
C CYS A 15 -1.83 9.46 6.53
N LEU A 16 -2.65 9.31 5.48
CA LEU A 16 -3.78 8.38 5.46
C LEU A 16 -3.34 6.91 5.54
N TYR A 17 -2.25 6.53 4.85
CA TYR A 17 -1.68 5.18 4.94
C TYR A 17 -1.14 4.88 6.34
N GLY A 18 -0.49 5.85 6.99
CA GLY A 18 -0.04 5.71 8.39
C GLY A 18 -1.22 5.51 9.35
N ALA A 19 -2.26 6.32 9.18
CA ALA A 19 -3.52 6.19 9.91
C ALA A 19 -4.15 4.79 9.72
N TRP A 20 -4.27 4.34 8.48
CA TRP A 20 -4.80 3.02 8.14
C TRP A 20 -4.00 1.90 8.81
N GLY A 21 -2.67 1.95 8.78
CA GLY A 21 -1.82 0.95 9.43
C GLY A 21 -2.01 0.91 10.95
N TYR A 22 -2.08 2.08 11.60
CA TYR A 22 -2.34 2.17 13.05
C TYR A 22 -3.71 1.62 13.43
N TRP A 23 -4.77 2.04 12.75
CA TRP A 23 -6.12 1.55 13.01
C TRP A 23 -6.27 0.06 12.70
N GLY A 24 -5.62 -0.44 11.64
CA GLY A 24 -5.58 -1.86 11.30
C GLY A 24 -4.91 -2.71 12.38
N ALA A 25 -3.76 -2.25 12.88
CA ALA A 25 -3.05 -2.91 13.99
C ALA A 25 -3.90 -2.91 15.25
N ARG A 26 -4.50 -1.77 15.61
CA ARG A 26 -5.39 -1.69 16.77
C ARG A 26 -6.63 -2.57 16.61
N ALA A 27 -7.26 -2.61 15.44
CA ALA A 27 -8.41 -3.46 15.18
C ALA A 27 -8.06 -4.95 15.28
N SER A 28 -6.85 -5.35 14.84
CA SER A 28 -6.37 -6.74 14.86
C SER A 28 -6.27 -7.36 16.25
N SER A 29 -6.17 -6.54 17.30
CA SER A 29 -6.22 -7.02 18.68
C SER A 29 -7.65 -7.26 19.19
N PHE A 30 -8.67 -6.62 18.61
CA PHE A 30 -10.06 -6.71 19.08
C PHE A 30 -10.92 -7.69 18.28
N ILE A 31 -10.66 -7.83 16.98
CA ILE A 31 -11.51 -8.61 16.07
C ILE A 31 -10.68 -9.49 15.12
N ASN A 32 -11.33 -10.48 14.54
CA ASN A 32 -10.68 -11.42 13.61
C ASN A 32 -10.13 -10.67 12.38
N PRO A 33 -8.91 -11.00 11.89
CA PRO A 33 -8.32 -10.40 10.70
C PRO A 33 -9.23 -10.37 9.47
N LEU A 34 -10.03 -11.42 9.28
CA LEU A 34 -10.99 -11.50 8.17
C LEU A 34 -12.11 -10.48 8.30
N SER A 35 -12.62 -10.25 9.52
CA SER A 35 -13.65 -9.24 9.79
C SER A 35 -13.11 -7.83 9.56
N ILE A 36 -11.88 -7.54 9.97
CA ILE A 36 -11.24 -6.23 9.73
C ILE A 36 -11.07 -5.97 8.25
N THR A 37 -10.59 -6.98 7.51
CA THR A 37 -10.45 -6.89 6.06
C THR A 37 -11.82 -6.62 5.43
N PHE A 38 -12.87 -7.32 5.88
CA PHE A 38 -14.23 -7.10 5.38
C PHE A 38 -14.72 -5.66 5.63
N TYR A 39 -14.58 -5.15 6.86
CA TYR A 39 -14.94 -3.76 7.18
C TYR A 39 -14.08 -2.74 6.41
N SER A 40 -12.79 -3.03 6.21
CA SER A 40 -11.90 -2.15 5.43
C SER A 40 -12.31 -2.13 3.96
N SER A 41 -12.63 -3.29 3.38
CA SER A 41 -13.15 -3.39 2.00
C SER A 41 -14.49 -2.65 1.84
N LEU A 42 -15.37 -2.71 2.83
CA LEU A 42 -16.60 -1.91 2.84
C LEU A 42 -16.28 -0.40 2.89
N GLY A 43 -15.33 0.01 3.72
CA GLY A 43 -14.88 1.40 3.79
C GLY A 43 -14.32 1.91 2.46
N VAL A 44 -13.50 1.09 1.78
CA VAL A 44 -12.95 1.39 0.45
C VAL A 44 -14.05 1.42 -0.61
N LEU A 45 -15.05 0.56 -0.52
CA LEU A 45 -16.20 0.57 -1.42
C LEU A 45 -17.02 1.86 -1.25
N ILE A 46 -17.29 2.25 0.00
CA ILE A 46 -18.03 3.49 0.32
C ILE A 46 -17.25 4.71 -0.18
N SER A 47 -15.93 4.76 0.03
CA SER A 47 -15.10 5.87 -0.45
C SER A 47 -15.07 5.93 -1.98
N GLY A 48 -15.04 4.77 -2.66
CA GLY A 48 -15.16 4.69 -4.11
C GLY A 48 -16.50 5.20 -4.64
N ILE A 49 -17.62 4.83 -4.00
CA ILE A 49 -18.97 5.31 -4.38
C ILE A 49 -19.11 6.81 -4.10
N LEU A 50 -18.65 7.30 -2.96
CA LEU A 50 -18.63 8.72 -2.65
C LEU A 50 -17.82 9.51 -3.67
N ALA A 51 -16.66 9.00 -4.09
CA ALA A 51 -15.86 9.63 -5.13
C ALA A 51 -16.60 9.67 -6.49
N LEU A 52 -17.31 8.59 -6.87
CA LEU A 52 -18.11 8.57 -8.09
C LEU A 52 -19.24 9.62 -8.06
N VAL A 53 -19.93 9.74 -6.93
CA VAL A 53 -21.06 10.68 -6.75
C VAL A 53 -20.59 12.13 -6.62
N MET A 54 -19.51 12.38 -5.89
CA MET A 54 -19.01 13.74 -5.62
C MET A 54 -18.18 14.33 -6.76
N LEU A 55 -17.52 13.49 -7.58
CA LEU A 55 -16.68 13.94 -8.69
C LEU A 55 -17.31 13.76 -10.09
N ASP A 56 -18.58 13.35 -10.19
CA ASP A 56 -19.26 13.04 -11.47
C ASP A 56 -18.40 12.13 -12.38
N PHE A 57 -17.64 11.22 -11.75
CA PHE A 57 -16.57 10.51 -12.43
C PHE A 57 -17.18 9.42 -13.30
N ARG A 58 -17.09 9.58 -14.63
CA ARG A 58 -17.48 8.55 -15.59
C ARG A 58 -16.37 7.50 -15.63
N PRO A 59 -16.62 6.24 -15.24
CA PRO A 59 -15.63 5.19 -15.34
C PRO A 59 -15.14 5.09 -16.78
N GLU A 60 -13.86 5.38 -17.00
CA GLU A 60 -13.26 5.26 -18.31
C GLU A 60 -13.16 3.76 -18.64
N ILE A 61 -14.05 3.27 -19.51
CA ILE A 61 -14.13 1.85 -19.86
C ILE A 61 -13.03 1.54 -20.87
N SER A 62 -11.80 1.42 -20.38
CA SER A 62 -10.70 0.82 -21.12
C SER A 62 -10.59 -0.64 -20.70
N THR A 63 -10.83 -1.58 -21.63
CA THR A 63 -10.77 -3.03 -21.35
C THR A 63 -9.46 -3.45 -20.69
N LYS A 64 -8.34 -2.83 -21.09
CA LYS A 64 -7.03 -3.05 -20.44
C LYS A 64 -6.97 -2.41 -19.05
N GLY A 65 -7.45 -1.18 -18.90
CA GLY A 65 -7.49 -0.45 -17.63
C GLY A 65 -8.31 -1.18 -16.56
N SER A 66 -9.48 -1.71 -16.93
CA SER A 66 -10.34 -2.47 -16.02
C SER A 66 -9.69 -3.76 -15.53
N ILE A 67 -8.93 -4.47 -16.39
CA ILE A 67 -8.21 -5.68 -15.98
C ILE A 67 -7.11 -5.34 -14.97
N TYR A 68 -6.29 -4.31 -15.24
CA TYR A 68 -5.26 -3.88 -14.30
C TYR A 68 -5.85 -3.35 -12.98
N GLY A 69 -6.97 -2.62 -13.04
CA GLY A 69 -7.68 -2.14 -11.87
C GLY A 69 -8.23 -3.28 -11.01
N LEU A 70 -8.80 -4.31 -11.65
CA LEU A 70 -9.33 -5.49 -10.95
C LEU A 70 -8.19 -6.32 -10.32
N LEU A 71 -7.09 -6.53 -11.05
CA LEU A 71 -5.89 -7.19 -10.50
C LEU A 71 -5.31 -6.41 -9.31
N ASN A 72 -5.26 -5.08 -9.41
CA ASN A 72 -4.81 -4.22 -8.30
C ASN A 72 -5.72 -4.35 -7.08
N GLY A 73 -7.05 -4.35 -7.27
CA GLY A 73 -8.02 -4.54 -6.19
C GLY A 73 -7.90 -5.91 -5.52
N LEU A 74 -7.79 -6.98 -6.31
CA LEU A 74 -7.57 -8.34 -5.79
C LEU A 74 -6.26 -8.46 -5.01
N ALA A 75 -5.17 -7.94 -5.57
CA ALA A 75 -3.87 -7.94 -4.90
C ALA A 75 -3.93 -7.15 -3.58
N ASN A 76 -4.58 -5.99 -3.56
CA ASN A 76 -4.75 -5.17 -2.36
C ASN A 76 -5.56 -5.89 -1.28
N GLY A 77 -6.68 -6.52 -1.65
CA GLY A 77 -7.52 -7.27 -0.72
C GLY A 77 -6.78 -8.45 -0.10
N ILE A 78 -6.09 -9.24 -0.91
CA ILE A 78 -5.27 -10.37 -0.44
C ILE A 78 -4.14 -9.86 0.48
N ALA A 79 -3.42 -8.81 0.07
CA ALA A 79 -2.35 -8.22 0.86
C ALA A 79 -2.84 -7.71 2.21
N CYS A 80 -4.02 -7.07 2.28
CA CYS A 80 -4.61 -6.62 3.54
C CYS A 80 -4.87 -7.78 4.50
N ILE A 81 -5.38 -8.92 4.02
CA ILE A 81 -5.61 -10.12 4.86
C ILE A 81 -4.30 -10.59 5.48
N PHE A 82 -3.25 -10.74 4.68
CA PHE A 82 -1.94 -11.18 5.16
C PHE A 82 -1.29 -10.16 6.09
N PHE A 83 -1.44 -8.87 5.80
CA PHE A 83 -0.92 -7.78 6.64
C PHE A 83 -1.57 -7.78 8.02
N ILE A 84 -2.90 -7.81 8.09
CA ILE A 84 -3.64 -7.83 9.37
C ILE A 84 -3.36 -9.13 10.13
N LEU A 85 -3.21 -10.26 9.44
CA LEU A 85 -2.80 -11.52 10.05
C LEU A 85 -1.40 -11.44 10.66
N ALA A 86 -0.45 -10.79 9.98
CA ALA A 86 0.90 -10.56 10.47
C ALA A 86 0.89 -9.62 11.69
N LEU A 87 0.10 -8.53 11.66
CA LEU A 87 -0.09 -7.62 12.80
C LEU A 87 -0.69 -8.30 14.03
N ARG A 88 -1.52 -9.33 13.82
CA ARG A 88 -2.10 -10.12 14.92
C ARG A 88 -1.10 -11.10 15.54
N LYS A 89 -0.19 -11.66 14.75
CA LYS A 89 0.77 -12.69 15.19
C LYS A 89 2.11 -12.12 15.64
N GLY A 90 2.48 -10.93 15.18
CA GLY A 90 3.77 -10.32 15.43
C GLY A 90 3.66 -8.87 15.93
N PRO A 91 4.79 -8.27 16.30
CA PRO A 91 4.84 -6.87 16.69
C PRO A 91 4.47 -5.95 15.51
N ALA A 92 3.69 -4.90 15.78
CA ALA A 92 3.18 -4.01 14.73
C ALA A 92 4.31 -3.32 13.95
N MET A 93 5.35 -2.85 14.64
CA MET A 93 6.41 -2.05 14.03
C MET A 93 7.25 -2.85 13.00
N PRO A 94 7.79 -4.05 13.31
CA PRO A 94 8.48 -4.86 12.31
C PRO A 94 7.58 -5.26 11.12
N VAL A 95 6.30 -5.58 11.35
CA VAL A 95 5.37 -5.93 10.27
C VAL A 95 5.15 -4.75 9.32
N VAL A 96 4.91 -3.55 9.85
CA VAL A 96 4.76 -2.33 9.04
C VAL A 96 6.04 -2.03 8.25
N LEU A 97 7.21 -2.19 8.86
CA LEU A 97 8.49 -1.96 8.19
C LEU A 97 8.75 -2.94 7.05
N ILE A 98 8.50 -4.24 7.28
CA ILE A 98 8.62 -5.27 6.23
C ILE A 98 7.68 -4.96 5.08
N THR A 99 6.42 -4.62 5.37
CA THR A 99 5.48 -4.27 4.30
C THR A 99 5.83 -2.98 3.58
N SER A 100 6.45 -2.00 4.25
CA SER A 100 6.92 -0.75 3.63
C SER A 100 8.00 -0.96 2.57
N MET A 101 8.56 -2.16 2.44
CA MET A 101 9.45 -2.55 1.36
C MET A 101 8.74 -2.94 0.06
N TYR A 102 7.40 -2.93 0.02
CA TYR A 102 6.67 -3.21 -1.23
C TYR A 102 7.15 -2.39 -2.45
N PRO A 103 7.62 -1.12 -2.33
CA PRO A 103 8.15 -0.38 -3.48
C PRO A 103 9.36 -1.05 -4.12
N LEU A 104 10.11 -1.86 -3.36
CA LEU A 104 11.23 -2.65 -3.90
C LEU A 104 10.73 -3.72 -4.86
N ILE A 105 9.70 -4.46 -4.45
CA ILE A 105 9.04 -5.48 -5.28
C ILE A 105 8.38 -4.80 -6.49
N THR A 106 7.72 -3.65 -6.30
CA THR A 106 7.16 -2.86 -7.40
C THR A 106 8.23 -2.46 -8.41
N LEU A 107 9.40 -1.99 -7.95
CA LEU A 107 10.51 -1.63 -8.83
C LEU A 107 11.04 -2.85 -9.61
N LEU A 108 11.19 -4.01 -8.95
CA LEU A 108 11.58 -5.26 -9.60
C LEU A 108 10.56 -5.69 -10.66
N LEU A 109 9.27 -5.61 -10.35
CA LEU A 109 8.21 -5.90 -11.32
C LEU A 109 8.23 -4.90 -12.48
N CYS A 110 8.43 -3.61 -12.23
CA CYS A 110 8.58 -2.61 -13.29
C CYS A 110 9.81 -2.88 -14.17
N MET A 111 10.93 -3.35 -13.61
CA MET A 111 12.09 -3.77 -14.42
C MET A 111 11.75 -4.94 -15.33
N VAL A 112 11.10 -5.97 -14.80
CA VAL A 112 10.80 -7.20 -15.53
C VAL A 112 9.71 -6.96 -16.60
N PHE A 113 8.61 -6.30 -16.24
CA PHE A 113 7.44 -6.14 -17.10
C PHE A 113 7.50 -4.88 -17.98
N LEU A 114 7.94 -3.75 -17.44
CA LEU A 114 7.96 -2.47 -18.16
C LEU A 114 9.30 -2.18 -18.85
N LYS A 115 10.36 -2.98 -18.58
CA LYS A 115 11.73 -2.77 -19.10
C LYS A 115 12.23 -1.33 -18.92
N GLN A 116 11.75 -0.63 -17.88
CA GLN A 116 12.23 0.70 -17.59
C GLN A 116 13.69 0.63 -17.16
N GLY A 117 14.53 1.49 -17.73
CA GLY A 117 15.94 1.62 -17.36
C GLY A 117 16.04 2.10 -15.92
N VAL A 118 16.34 1.20 -15.01
CA VAL A 118 16.56 1.54 -13.61
C VAL A 118 17.90 2.23 -13.46
N THR A 119 17.89 3.36 -12.78
CA THR A 119 19.11 4.13 -12.53
C THR A 119 19.87 3.54 -11.35
N VAL A 120 21.20 3.58 -11.41
CA VAL A 120 22.10 3.12 -10.32
C VAL A 120 21.72 3.75 -8.96
N LYS A 121 21.19 4.98 -8.97
CA LYS A 121 20.68 5.67 -7.79
C LYS A 121 19.49 4.96 -7.12
N GLN A 122 18.57 4.37 -7.90
CA GLN A 122 17.42 3.63 -7.37
C GLN A 122 17.86 2.30 -6.73
N ILE A 123 18.86 1.63 -7.33
CA ILE A 123 19.45 0.41 -6.78
C ILE A 123 20.17 0.70 -5.45
N LEU A 124 20.94 1.78 -5.40
CA LEU A 124 21.57 2.26 -4.16
C LEU A 124 20.52 2.59 -3.08
N GLY A 125 19.45 3.31 -3.45
CA GLY A 125 18.34 3.59 -2.52
C GLY A 125 17.69 2.32 -1.98
N MET A 126 17.51 1.31 -2.84
CA MET A 126 16.99 -0.01 -2.45
C MET A 126 17.93 -0.72 -1.46
N LEU A 127 19.24 -0.72 -1.70
CA LEU A 127 20.24 -1.27 -0.76
C LEU A 127 20.19 -0.57 0.60
N PHE A 128 20.12 0.76 0.62
CA PHE A 128 19.98 1.54 1.85
C PHE A 128 18.68 1.24 2.59
N ALA A 129 17.55 1.08 1.89
CA ALA A 129 16.28 0.71 2.50
C ALA A 129 16.35 -0.68 3.15
N VAL A 130 16.99 -1.66 2.50
CA VAL A 130 17.20 -3.00 3.07
C VAL A 130 18.07 -2.94 4.32
N MET A 131 19.17 -2.17 4.30
CA MET A 131 20.02 -1.98 5.47
C MET A 131 19.26 -1.32 6.63
N ALA A 132 18.47 -0.29 6.36
CA ALA A 132 17.63 0.36 7.37
C ALA A 132 16.62 -0.62 7.98
N LEU A 133 16.03 -1.50 7.18
CA LEU A 133 15.11 -2.52 7.67
C LEU A 133 15.80 -3.55 8.56
N ILE A 134 16.97 -4.05 8.17
CA ILE A 134 17.75 -4.98 9.00
C ILE A 134 18.03 -4.33 10.36
N LEU A 135 18.44 -3.07 10.36
CA LEU A 135 18.75 -2.34 11.59
C LEU A 135 17.52 -2.20 12.50
N PHE A 136 16.37 -1.80 11.95
CA PHE A 136 15.12 -1.74 12.71
C PHE A 136 14.63 -3.12 13.19
N SER A 137 14.85 -4.16 12.41
CA SER A 137 14.49 -5.54 12.78
C SER A 137 15.42 -6.13 13.84
N MET A 138 16.58 -5.51 14.10
CA MET A 138 17.49 -5.89 15.18
C MET A 138 17.14 -5.24 16.53
N GLU A 139 16.26 -4.23 16.55
CA GLU A 139 15.73 -3.63 17.79
C GLU A 139 14.55 -4.42 18.42
N SER A 140 14.37 -5.70 18.04
CA SER A 140 13.37 -6.61 18.61
C SER A 140 13.98 -7.70 19.48
#